data_AF-A0A7D8YF41-F1
#
_entry.id   AF-A0A7D8YF41-F1
#
_cell.length_a   1.000
_cell.length_b   1.000
_cell.length_c   1.000
_cell.angle_alpha   90.00
_cell.angle_beta   90.00
_cell.angle_gamma   90.00
#
_symmetry.space_group_name_H-M   'P 1'
#
loop_
_entity.id
_entity.type
_entity.pdbx_description
1 polymer ?
#
loop_
_entity_poly.entity_id
_entity_poly.type
_entity_poly.pdbx_seq_one_letter_code
_entity_poly.pdbx_strand_id
1 'polypeptide(L)'
;MSTNGEERKHPASERKRQLSRERGQVPKSHDLASSGSLIVALLAIRYLGGPLCHRLTSLWSDAFARGLDPSWSVEDAVQRLVGVAAIATMAVLPLLLVLLFAAILVHVAQTGPLLAVPAVTPQWSRIDPLAGFRRLVSPRSWLRIVFGIGKIAAILGVAWLTLRADGQAWLSLGSEPLPSLVPALFENLSDIALRIALVLLLLGAFDYGFQRWRHEEDLKMTDQELREELRESQGDPQLRQRRKALREPARPAGGGSPSVLRGDPI
;
A
#
# COMPACT_ATOMS: atom_id res chain seq x y z
N MET A 1 4.51 -37.96 -17.82
CA MET A 1 5.40 -38.18 -16.66
C MET A 1 5.48 -36.89 -15.87
N SER A 2 4.67 -36.76 -14.82
CA SER A 2 4.69 -35.60 -13.92
C SER A 2 5.11 -36.13 -12.56
N THR A 3 6.35 -35.81 -12.20
CA THR A 3 7.03 -36.18 -10.97
C THR A 3 6.20 -35.89 -9.74
N ASN A 4 6.22 -36.83 -8.79
CA ASN A 4 5.60 -36.76 -7.46
C ASN A 4 5.48 -35.33 -6.94
N GLY A 5 4.25 -34.90 -6.68
CA GLY A 5 3.97 -33.66 -5.94
C GLY A 5 4.45 -33.83 -4.52
N GLU A 6 5.73 -33.53 -4.27
CA GLU A 6 6.26 -33.45 -2.91
C GLU A 6 5.48 -32.38 -2.15
N GLU A 7 4.93 -32.81 -1.01
CA GLU A 7 4.15 -31.96 -0.14
C GLU A 7 5.06 -30.89 0.48
N ARG A 8 4.65 -29.62 0.38
CA ARG A 8 5.41 -28.48 0.90
C ARG A 8 5.24 -28.40 2.42
N LYS A 9 6.23 -28.86 3.17
CA LYS A 9 6.17 -28.96 4.64
C LYS A 9 7.05 -27.95 5.37
N HIS A 10 8.08 -27.43 4.71
CA HIS A 10 9.07 -26.56 5.36
C HIS A 10 8.67 -25.09 5.27
N PRO A 11 8.91 -24.28 6.32
CA PRO A 11 8.71 -22.84 6.26
C PRO A 11 9.63 -22.20 5.21
N ALA A 12 9.21 -21.07 4.65
CA ALA A 12 10.01 -20.35 3.68
C ALA A 12 11.29 -19.78 4.32
N SER A 13 12.43 -19.95 3.65
CA SER A 13 13.69 -19.31 4.04
C SER A 13 13.63 -17.78 3.88
N GLU A 14 14.54 -17.07 4.56
CA GLU A 14 14.66 -15.61 4.41
C GLU A 14 14.99 -15.20 2.97
N ARG A 15 15.85 -15.97 2.29
CA ARG A 15 16.21 -15.72 0.90
C ARG A 15 15.02 -15.92 -0.05
N LYS A 16 14.18 -16.95 0.16
CA LYS A 16 12.95 -17.17 -0.62
C LYS A 16 11.94 -16.03 -0.42
N ARG A 17 11.77 -15.55 0.82
CA ARG A 17 10.94 -14.37 1.13
C ARG A 17 11.48 -13.12 0.44
N GLN A 18 12.79 -12.88 0.47
CA GLN A 18 13.42 -11.71 -0.17
C GLN A 18 13.23 -11.73 -1.70
N LEU A 19 13.47 -12.88 -2.34
CA LEU A 19 13.24 -13.06 -3.79
C LEU A 19 11.76 -12.84 -4.16
N SER A 20 10.81 -13.30 -3.33
CA SER A 20 9.38 -13.02 -3.51
C SER A 20 9.10 -11.52 -3.47
N ARG A 21 9.67 -10.80 -2.50
CA ARG A 21 9.54 -9.34 -2.39
C ARG A 21 10.13 -8.63 -3.59
N GLU A 22 11.34 -8.97 -4.03
CA GLU A 22 12.00 -8.39 -5.21
C GLU A 22 11.19 -8.57 -6.50
N ARG A 23 10.48 -9.69 -6.62
CA ARG A 23 9.53 -9.97 -7.71
C ARG A 23 8.20 -9.21 -7.60
N GLY A 24 8.02 -8.40 -6.55
CA GLY A 24 6.78 -7.67 -6.27
C GLY A 24 5.66 -8.52 -5.66
N GLN A 25 5.97 -9.75 -5.23
CA GLN A 25 5.01 -10.66 -4.60
C GLN A 25 5.05 -10.47 -3.09
N VAL A 26 4.15 -9.60 -2.62
CA VAL A 26 3.94 -9.28 -1.19
C VAL A 26 2.45 -9.45 -0.84
N PRO A 27 2.13 -9.83 0.41
CA PRO A 27 0.75 -9.87 0.86
C PRO A 27 0.22 -8.43 0.91
N LYS A 28 -0.97 -8.20 0.32
CA LYS A 28 -1.62 -6.88 0.30
C LYS A 28 -3.13 -7.04 0.29
N SER A 29 -3.83 -6.37 1.20
CA SER A 29 -5.29 -6.34 1.19
C SER A 29 -5.77 -5.04 0.56
N HIS A 30 -6.53 -5.19 -0.52
CA HIS A 30 -7.19 -4.04 -1.14
C HIS A 30 -8.22 -3.42 -0.18
N ASP A 31 -8.90 -4.23 0.63
CA ASP A 31 -9.91 -3.75 1.56
C ASP A 31 -9.30 -3.01 2.74
N LEU A 32 -8.17 -3.49 3.28
CA LEU A 32 -7.42 -2.75 4.28
C LEU A 32 -6.93 -1.41 3.73
N ALA A 33 -6.47 -1.40 2.46
CA ALA A 33 -6.00 -0.19 1.81
C ALA A 33 -7.12 0.85 1.65
N SER A 34 -8.26 0.42 1.13
CA SER A 34 -9.40 1.30 0.87
C SER A 34 -10.05 1.81 2.16
N SER A 35 -10.25 0.94 3.15
CA SER A 35 -10.84 1.33 4.46
C SER A 35 -9.93 2.27 5.25
N GLY A 36 -8.63 2.00 5.31
CA GLY A 36 -7.67 2.90 5.96
C GLY A 36 -7.64 4.28 5.30
N SER A 37 -7.62 4.32 3.97
CA SER A 37 -7.66 5.58 3.21
C SER A 37 -8.98 6.33 3.41
N LEU A 38 -10.10 5.60 3.48
CA LEU A 38 -11.43 6.18 3.74
C LEU A 38 -11.49 6.82 5.14
N ILE A 39 -10.96 6.18 6.18
CA ILE A 39 -10.92 6.76 7.52
C ILE A 39 -10.14 8.07 7.52
N VAL A 40 -8.94 8.08 6.93
CA VAL A 40 -8.15 9.31 6.89
C VAL A 40 -8.85 10.39 6.08
N ALA A 41 -9.50 10.03 4.96
CA ALA A 41 -10.27 10.99 4.18
C ALA A 41 -11.44 11.60 4.96
N LEU A 42 -12.20 10.77 5.69
CA LEU A 42 -13.31 11.23 6.52
C LEU A 42 -12.84 12.14 7.65
N LEU A 43 -11.74 11.78 8.33
CA LEU A 43 -11.16 12.62 9.38
C LEU A 43 -10.61 13.93 8.80
N ALA A 44 -9.92 13.88 7.67
CA ALA A 44 -9.40 15.06 7.00
C ALA A 44 -10.54 16.01 6.60
N ILE A 45 -11.61 15.48 6.01
CA ILE A 45 -12.80 16.26 5.67
C ILE A 45 -13.48 16.80 6.94
N ARG A 46 -13.55 16.03 8.03
CA ARG A 46 -14.16 16.50 9.29
C ARG A 46 -13.40 17.67 9.92
N TYR A 47 -12.07 17.63 9.94
CA TYR A 47 -11.26 18.68 10.58
C TYR A 47 -10.89 19.84 9.64
N LEU A 48 -10.72 19.58 8.34
CA LEU A 48 -10.33 20.60 7.35
C LEU A 48 -11.53 21.13 6.55
N GLY A 49 -12.67 20.45 6.57
CA GLY A 49 -13.85 20.77 5.77
C GLY A 49 -14.48 22.11 6.15
N GLY A 50 -14.60 22.42 7.44
CA GLY A 50 -15.12 23.71 7.91
C GLY A 50 -14.32 24.90 7.37
N PRO A 51 -13.00 24.98 7.62
CA PRO A 51 -12.13 26.01 7.05
C PRO A 51 -12.15 26.05 5.51
N LEU A 52 -12.20 24.89 4.85
CA LEU A 52 -12.29 24.79 3.39
C LEU A 52 -13.60 25.40 2.88
N CYS A 53 -14.75 24.99 3.42
CA CYS A 53 -16.06 25.54 3.10
C CYS A 53 -16.09 27.04 3.33
N HIS A 54 -15.58 27.54 4.46
CA HIS A 54 -15.53 28.97 4.73
C HIS A 54 -14.74 29.73 3.65
N ARG A 55 -13.53 29.27 3.30
CA ARG A 55 -12.71 29.89 2.23
C ARG A 55 -13.39 29.85 0.87
N LEU A 56 -14.03 28.74 0.51
CA LEU A 56 -14.72 28.62 -0.76
C LEU A 56 -15.97 29.53 -0.80
N THR A 57 -16.78 29.53 0.26
CA THR A 57 -17.96 30.40 0.35
C THR A 57 -17.59 31.89 0.34
N SER A 58 -16.48 32.28 0.96
CA SER A 58 -15.98 33.66 0.86
C SER A 58 -15.56 34.02 -0.56
N LEU A 59 -14.88 33.10 -1.28
CA LEU A 59 -14.53 33.31 -2.69
C LEU A 59 -15.77 33.48 -3.57
N TRP A 60 -16.79 32.65 -3.39
CA TRP A 60 -18.05 32.76 -4.11
C TRP A 60 -18.79 34.07 -3.79
N SER A 61 -18.88 34.43 -2.51
CA SER A 61 -19.55 35.67 -2.08
C SER A 61 -18.85 36.89 -2.68
N ASP A 62 -17.52 36.91 -2.67
CA ASP A 62 -16.71 37.94 -3.29
C ASP A 62 -16.90 38.00 -4.82
N ALA A 63 -16.94 36.84 -5.47
CA ALA A 63 -17.14 36.73 -6.91
C ALA A 63 -18.53 37.21 -7.32
N PHE A 64 -19.58 36.93 -6.55
CA PHE A 64 -20.93 37.44 -6.83
C PHE A 64 -21.07 38.93 -6.52
N ALA A 65 -20.45 39.41 -5.45
CA ALA A 65 -20.53 40.81 -5.05
C ALA A 65 -19.77 41.74 -6.01
N ARG A 66 -18.65 41.28 -6.59
CA ARG A 66 -17.75 42.13 -7.40
C ARG A 66 -17.61 41.70 -8.85
N GLY A 67 -17.96 40.46 -9.19
CA GLY A 67 -17.76 39.87 -10.53
C GLY A 67 -18.64 40.43 -11.65
N LEU A 68 -19.58 41.32 -11.32
CA LEU A 68 -20.48 41.98 -12.27
C LEU A 68 -20.13 43.46 -12.46
N ASP A 69 -18.97 43.91 -12.00
CA ASP A 69 -18.55 45.29 -12.14
C ASP A 69 -18.23 45.61 -13.61
N PRO A 70 -19.04 46.44 -14.29
CA PRO A 70 -18.87 46.73 -15.71
C PRO A 70 -17.65 47.62 -15.99
N SER A 71 -16.95 48.09 -14.96
CA SER A 71 -15.75 48.91 -15.11
C SER A 71 -14.46 48.12 -15.30
N TRP A 72 -14.51 46.78 -15.23
CA TRP A 72 -13.32 45.95 -15.30
C TRP A 72 -12.66 45.95 -16.68
N SER A 73 -11.33 46.14 -16.69
CA SER A 73 -10.52 45.82 -17.87
C SER A 73 -10.25 44.32 -17.95
N VAL A 74 -9.78 43.86 -19.12
CA VAL A 74 -9.35 42.46 -19.31
C VAL A 74 -8.22 42.09 -18.35
N GLU A 75 -7.29 43.01 -18.10
CA GLU A 75 -6.16 42.79 -17.19
C GLU A 75 -6.64 42.58 -15.74
N ASP A 76 -7.59 43.40 -15.28
CA ASP A 76 -8.18 43.28 -13.93
C ASP A 76 -8.88 41.92 -13.75
N ALA A 77 -9.61 41.48 -14.77
CA ALA A 77 -10.30 40.19 -14.77
C ALA A 77 -9.31 39.02 -14.71
N VAL A 78 -8.21 39.07 -15.47
CA VAL A 78 -7.14 38.05 -15.44
C VAL A 78 -6.46 38.01 -14.08
N GLN A 79 -6.07 39.17 -13.54
CA GLN A 79 -5.42 39.25 -12.24
C GLN A 79 -6.32 38.69 -11.13
N ARG A 80 -7.62 38.99 -11.19
CA ARG A 80 -8.61 38.44 -10.25
C ARG A 80 -8.75 36.94 -10.39
N LEU A 81 -8.82 36.41 -11.62
CA LEU A 81 -8.91 34.97 -11.86
C LEU A 81 -7.70 34.23 -11.30
N VAL A 82 -6.49 34.76 -11.50
CA VAL A 82 -5.25 34.20 -10.92
C VAL A 82 -5.30 34.24 -9.39
N GLY A 83 -5.76 35.33 -8.79
CA GLY A 83 -5.93 35.44 -7.33
C GLY A 83 -6.93 34.43 -6.77
N VAL A 84 -8.08 34.25 -7.42
CA VAL A 84 -9.08 33.23 -7.03
C VAL A 84 -8.50 31.83 -7.16
N ALA A 85 -7.79 31.53 -8.26
CA ALA A 85 -7.14 30.24 -8.47
C ALA A 85 -6.09 29.95 -7.40
N ALA A 86 -5.29 30.94 -7.01
CA ALA A 86 -4.28 30.81 -5.96
C ALA A 86 -4.93 30.51 -4.60
N ILE A 87 -5.96 31.27 -4.20
CA ILE A 87 -6.66 31.07 -2.92
C ILE A 87 -7.37 29.71 -2.91
N ALA A 88 -8.06 29.33 -3.99
CA ALA A 88 -8.73 28.03 -4.11
C ALA A 88 -7.72 26.88 -4.01
N THR A 89 -6.57 27.01 -4.68
CA THR A 89 -5.48 26.03 -4.61
C THR A 89 -4.97 25.91 -3.17
N MET A 90 -4.65 27.03 -2.51
CA MET A 90 -4.18 27.02 -1.11
C MET A 90 -5.22 26.48 -0.13
N ALA A 91 -6.51 26.64 -0.42
CA ALA A 91 -7.59 26.10 0.41
C ALA A 91 -7.69 24.57 0.30
N VAL A 92 -7.56 24.02 -0.91
CA VAL A 92 -7.71 22.57 -1.18
C VAL A 92 -6.42 21.79 -0.94
N LEU A 93 -5.25 22.44 -1.09
CA LEU A 93 -3.94 21.81 -0.99
C LEU A 93 -3.70 21.01 0.31
N PRO A 94 -4.05 21.51 1.52
CA PRO A 94 -3.84 20.74 2.76
C PRO A 94 -4.62 19.42 2.76
N LEU A 95 -5.86 19.43 2.26
CA LEU A 95 -6.68 18.22 2.14
C LEU A 95 -6.05 17.22 1.17
N LEU A 96 -5.61 17.68 0.00
CA LEU A 96 -4.95 16.83 -1.00
C LEU A 96 -3.65 16.23 -0.47
N LEU A 97 -2.84 17.01 0.25
CA LEU A 97 -1.61 16.51 0.86
C LEU A 97 -1.91 15.42 1.89
N VAL A 98 -2.88 15.64 2.78
CA VAL A 98 -3.28 14.62 3.76
C VAL A 98 -3.74 13.34 3.06
N LEU A 99 -4.57 13.44 2.02
CA LEU A 99 -5.03 12.28 1.25
C LEU A 99 -3.89 11.55 0.52
N LEU A 100 -2.95 12.29 -0.08
CA LEU A 100 -1.77 11.76 -0.73
C LEU A 100 -0.90 10.98 0.26
N PHE A 101 -0.55 11.60 1.38
CA PHE A 101 0.26 10.96 2.42
C PHE A 101 -0.45 9.77 3.04
N ALA A 102 -1.78 9.83 3.23
CA ALA A 102 -2.57 8.72 3.71
C ALA A 102 -2.51 7.52 2.78
N ALA A 103 -2.72 7.73 1.47
CA ALA A 103 -2.66 6.67 0.47
C ALA A 103 -1.27 6.00 0.48
N ILE A 104 -0.20 6.79 0.48
CA ILE A 104 1.18 6.29 0.56
C ILE A 104 1.38 5.49 1.86
N LEU A 105 1.02 6.07 3.00
CA LEU A 105 1.23 5.46 4.32
C LEU A 105 0.50 4.13 4.46
N VAL A 106 -0.76 4.06 4.03
CA VAL A 106 -1.57 2.85 4.11
C VAL A 106 -0.99 1.72 3.25
N HIS A 107 -0.46 2.04 2.06
CA HIS A 107 0.22 1.06 1.22
C HIS A 107 1.58 0.62 1.80
N VAL A 108 2.40 1.59 2.25
CA VAL A 108 3.70 1.31 2.87
C VAL A 108 3.54 0.52 4.16
N ALA A 109 2.51 0.78 4.97
CA ALA A 109 2.22 0.03 6.19
C ALA A 109 1.91 -1.46 5.91
N GLN A 110 1.34 -1.78 4.74
CA GLN A 110 1.02 -3.16 4.37
C GLN A 110 2.21 -3.94 3.82
N THR A 111 3.01 -3.31 2.95
CA THR A 111 4.05 -4.02 2.18
C THR A 111 5.47 -3.71 2.65
N GLY A 112 5.63 -2.68 3.49
CA GLY A 112 6.88 -1.95 3.65
C GLY A 112 7.22 -1.13 2.39
N PRO A 113 8.32 -0.36 2.43
CA PRO A 113 8.86 0.25 1.22
C PRO A 113 9.28 -0.85 0.25
N LEU A 114 8.70 -0.84 -0.96
CA LEU A 114 8.98 -1.84 -1.99
C LEU A 114 9.15 -1.18 -3.35
N LEU A 115 10.33 -1.31 -3.93
CA LEU A 115 10.64 -0.92 -5.30
C LEU A 115 10.88 -2.18 -6.13
N ALA A 116 9.81 -2.71 -6.74
CA ALA A 116 9.87 -3.91 -7.57
C ALA A 116 9.88 -3.54 -9.06
N VAL A 117 11.02 -3.06 -9.56
CA VAL A 117 11.22 -2.71 -10.99
C VAL A 117 10.82 -3.86 -11.95
N PRO A 118 11.10 -5.14 -11.68
CA PRO A 118 10.68 -6.24 -12.57
C PRO A 118 9.17 -6.38 -12.71
N ALA A 119 8.38 -5.96 -11.72
CA ALA A 119 6.92 -6.07 -11.74
C ALA A 119 6.26 -5.06 -12.71
N VAL A 120 6.98 -4.03 -13.14
CA VAL A 120 6.54 -3.00 -14.09
C VAL A 120 6.70 -3.46 -15.55
N THR A 121 7.49 -4.51 -15.81
CA THR A 121 7.68 -5.03 -17.16
C THR A 121 6.41 -5.74 -17.66
N PRO A 122 5.91 -5.42 -18.87
CA PRO A 122 4.74 -6.10 -19.42
C PRO A 122 5.07 -7.57 -19.70
N GLN A 123 4.34 -8.47 -19.05
CA GLN A 123 4.50 -9.92 -19.19
C GLN A 123 3.30 -10.47 -19.97
N TRP A 124 3.50 -10.84 -21.24
CA TRP A 124 2.46 -11.41 -22.11
C TRP A 124 1.83 -12.69 -21.54
N SER A 125 2.58 -13.44 -20.73
CA SER A 125 2.09 -14.62 -20.00
C SER A 125 0.98 -14.33 -18.97
N ARG A 126 0.73 -13.06 -18.63
CA ARG A 126 -0.38 -12.65 -17.76
C ARG A 126 -1.70 -12.43 -18.52
N ILE A 127 -1.68 -12.40 -19.85
CA ILE A 127 -2.83 -12.15 -20.72
C ILE A 127 -3.28 -13.48 -21.34
N ASP A 128 -3.68 -14.44 -20.50
CA ASP A 128 -4.32 -15.68 -20.95
C ASP A 128 -5.82 -15.64 -20.58
N PRO A 129 -6.73 -15.49 -21.55
CA PRO A 129 -8.18 -15.48 -21.32
C PRO A 129 -8.71 -16.74 -20.63
N LEU A 130 -8.14 -17.91 -20.94
CA LEU A 130 -8.58 -19.20 -20.41
C LEU A 130 -8.17 -19.34 -18.93
N ALA A 131 -6.94 -18.94 -18.60
CA ALA A 131 -6.50 -18.84 -17.21
C ALA A 131 -7.30 -17.81 -16.41
N GLY A 132 -7.69 -16.69 -17.05
CA GLY A 132 -8.60 -15.69 -16.48
C GLY A 132 -9.96 -16.27 -16.11
N PHE A 133 -10.60 -16.98 -17.04
CA PHE A 133 -11.90 -17.61 -16.79
C PHE A 133 -11.82 -18.67 -15.67
N ARG A 134 -10.81 -19.55 -15.69
CA ARG A 134 -10.61 -20.55 -14.61
C ARG A 134 -10.40 -19.91 -13.25
N ARG A 135 -9.79 -18.73 -13.16
CA ARG A 135 -9.68 -17.97 -11.91
C ARG A 135 -11.05 -17.49 -11.43
N LEU A 136 -11.91 -16.99 -12.32
CA LEU A 136 -13.26 -16.52 -11.99
C LEU A 136 -14.16 -17.63 -11.43
N VAL A 137 -14.09 -18.86 -11.95
CA VAL A 137 -14.92 -19.98 -11.47
C VAL A 137 -14.25 -20.81 -10.37
N SER A 138 -13.08 -20.39 -9.87
CA SER A 138 -12.38 -21.12 -8.82
C SER A 138 -13.08 -20.99 -7.45
N PRO A 139 -12.91 -21.97 -6.53
CA PRO A 139 -13.40 -21.85 -5.15
C PRO A 139 -12.93 -20.58 -4.43
N ARG A 140 -11.78 -20.04 -4.86
CA ARG A 140 -11.20 -18.78 -4.36
C ARG A 140 -12.07 -17.57 -4.71
N SER A 141 -12.72 -17.57 -5.86
CA SER A 141 -13.61 -16.49 -6.28
C SER A 141 -14.94 -16.57 -5.55
N TRP A 142 -15.47 -17.78 -5.32
CA TRP A 142 -16.66 -17.98 -4.49
C TRP A 142 -16.49 -17.45 -3.06
N LEU A 143 -15.37 -17.78 -2.40
CA LEU A 143 -15.06 -17.23 -1.07
C LEU A 143 -15.02 -15.69 -1.08
N ARG A 144 -14.44 -15.10 -2.13
CA ARG A 144 -14.39 -13.64 -2.27
C ARG A 144 -15.77 -13.00 -2.40
N ILE A 145 -16.69 -13.66 -3.12
CA ILE A 145 -18.08 -13.22 -3.23
C ILE A 145 -18.76 -13.27 -1.86
N VAL A 146 -18.60 -14.37 -1.12
CA VAL A 146 -19.15 -14.51 0.24
C VAL A 146 -18.64 -13.42 1.17
N PHE A 147 -17.32 -13.16 1.21
CA PHE A 147 -16.76 -12.05 1.98
C PHE A 147 -17.28 -10.68 1.49
N GLY A 148 -17.50 -10.52 0.18
CA GLY A 148 -18.11 -9.32 -0.40
C GLY A 148 -19.53 -9.07 0.10
N ILE A 149 -20.38 -10.10 0.10
CA ILE A 149 -21.75 -10.02 0.63
C ILE A 149 -21.72 -9.73 2.13
N GLY A 150 -20.81 -10.37 2.87
CA GLY A 150 -20.60 -10.10 4.30
C GLY A 150 -20.27 -8.64 4.60
N LYS A 151 -19.44 -7.99 3.77
CA LYS A 151 -19.16 -6.55 3.90
C LYS A 151 -20.38 -5.70 3.65
N ILE A 152 -21.17 -5.99 2.61
CA ILE A 152 -22.41 -5.27 2.32
C ILE A 152 -23.37 -5.39 3.51
N ALA A 153 -23.54 -6.61 4.04
CA ALA A 153 -24.36 -6.85 5.22
C ALA A 153 -23.84 -6.07 6.44
N ALA A 154 -22.52 -6.02 6.64
CA ALA A 154 -21.91 -5.24 7.72
C ALA A 154 -22.17 -3.73 7.56
N ILE A 155 -22.02 -3.18 6.34
CA ILE A 155 -22.32 -1.77 6.04
C ILE A 155 -23.79 -1.47 6.36
N LEU A 156 -24.72 -2.28 5.84
CA LEU A 156 -26.15 -2.11 6.07
C LEU A 156 -26.51 -2.25 7.56
N GLY A 157 -25.91 -3.21 8.25
CA GLY A 157 -26.11 -3.43 9.68
C GLY A 157 -25.66 -2.23 10.51
N VAL A 158 -24.46 -1.70 10.26
CA VAL A 158 -23.94 -0.52 10.97
C VAL A 158 -24.78 0.72 10.67
N ALA A 159 -25.16 0.93 9.41
CA ALA A 159 -26.01 2.04 9.01
C ALA A 159 -27.38 1.97 9.72
N TRP A 160 -28.02 0.79 9.72
CA TRP A 160 -29.31 0.58 10.37
C TRP A 160 -29.22 0.75 11.89
N LEU A 161 -28.21 0.16 12.54
CA LEU A 161 -28.00 0.31 13.99
C LEU A 161 -27.74 1.77 14.38
N THR A 162 -26.97 2.50 13.57
CA THR A 162 -26.68 3.90 13.82
C THR A 162 -27.92 4.77 13.65
N LEU A 163 -28.69 4.57 12.57
CA LEU A 163 -29.94 5.29 12.36
C LEU A 163 -30.95 5.01 13.47
N ARG A 164 -30.98 3.78 14.01
CA ARG A 164 -31.85 3.43 15.12
C ARG A 164 -31.40 4.06 16.44
N ALA A 165 -30.09 4.08 16.72
CA ALA A 165 -29.54 4.66 17.94
C ALA A 165 -29.66 6.20 17.95
N ASP A 166 -29.33 6.82 16.81
CA ASP A 166 -29.27 8.28 16.66
C ASP A 166 -30.56 8.83 16.03
N GLY A 167 -31.65 8.06 16.00
CA GLY A 167 -32.87 8.39 15.26
C GLY A 167 -33.50 9.72 15.66
N GLN A 168 -33.40 10.11 16.93
CA GLN A 168 -33.86 11.42 17.40
C GLN A 168 -33.04 12.58 16.79
N ALA A 169 -31.72 12.42 16.67
CA ALA A 169 -30.85 13.41 16.03
C ALA A 169 -31.16 13.55 14.53
N TRP A 170 -31.59 12.47 13.87
CA TRP A 170 -32.04 12.54 12.47
C TRP A 170 -33.41 13.22 12.33
N LEU A 171 -34.33 12.95 13.24
CA LEU A 171 -35.66 13.57 13.25
C LEU A 171 -35.59 15.07 13.55
N SER A 172 -34.69 15.49 14.46
CA SER A 172 -34.53 16.91 14.83
C SER A 172 -34.00 17.78 13.70
N LEU A 173 -33.29 17.21 12.71
CA LEU A 173 -32.83 17.93 11.52
C LEU A 173 -33.99 18.55 10.71
N GLY A 174 -35.19 17.94 10.74
CA GLY A 174 -36.37 18.49 10.06
C GLY A 174 -36.87 19.81 10.65
N SER A 175 -36.46 20.12 11.89
CA SER A 175 -36.81 21.35 12.62
C SER A 175 -35.65 22.34 12.75
N GLU A 176 -34.45 21.99 12.27
CA GLU A 176 -33.26 22.85 12.38
C GLU A 176 -33.30 24.03 11.39
N PRO A 177 -32.96 25.25 11.82
CA PRO A 177 -32.75 26.38 10.92
C PRO A 177 -31.68 26.09 9.86
N LEU A 178 -31.82 26.68 8.66
CA LEU A 178 -30.87 26.51 7.55
C LEU A 178 -29.39 26.68 7.93
N PRO A 179 -28.98 27.68 8.76
CA PRO A 179 -27.57 27.86 9.11
C PRO A 179 -26.97 26.73 9.94
N SER A 180 -27.76 26.08 10.82
CA SER A 180 -27.33 24.97 11.67
C SER A 180 -27.55 23.60 11.02
N LEU A 181 -28.48 23.52 10.07
CA LEU A 181 -28.84 22.29 9.36
C LEU A 181 -27.64 21.65 8.65
N VAL A 182 -26.84 22.43 7.91
CA VAL A 182 -25.72 21.88 7.12
C VAL A 182 -24.61 21.31 8.00
N PRO A 183 -24.12 22.01 9.04
CA PRO A 183 -23.18 21.44 10.01
C PRO A 183 -23.72 20.18 10.70
N ALA A 184 -24.97 20.19 11.16
CA ALA A 184 -25.58 19.06 11.86
C ALA A 184 -25.74 17.83 10.95
N LEU A 185 -26.16 18.03 9.69
CA LEU A 185 -26.18 16.98 8.67
C LEU A 185 -24.77 16.40 8.46
N PHE A 186 -23.78 17.26 8.27
CA PHE A 186 -22.42 16.83 8.03
C PHE A 186 -21.83 16.03 9.21
N GLU A 187 -22.07 16.46 10.44
CA GLU A 187 -21.66 15.70 11.63
C GLU A 187 -22.32 14.32 11.67
N ASN A 188 -23.65 14.26 11.50
CA ASN A 188 -24.39 12.99 11.53
C ASN A 188 -23.97 12.03 10.40
N LEU A 189 -23.79 12.53 9.17
CA LEU A 189 -23.32 11.72 8.04
C LEU A 189 -21.87 11.24 8.24
N SER A 190 -20.98 12.13 8.72
CA SER A 190 -19.57 11.77 8.92
C SER A 190 -19.41 10.75 10.05
N ASP A 191 -20.23 10.80 11.10
CA ASP A 191 -20.26 9.81 12.17
C ASP A 191 -20.68 8.42 11.65
N ILE A 192 -21.75 8.33 10.87
CA ILE A 192 -22.16 7.07 10.21
C ILE A 192 -21.03 6.53 9.34
N ALA A 193 -20.47 7.40 8.49
CA ALA A 193 -19.42 7.00 7.57
C ALA A 193 -18.17 6.50 8.30
N LEU A 194 -17.78 7.13 9.41
CA LEU A 194 -16.65 6.72 10.25
C LEU A 194 -16.92 5.36 10.93
N ARG A 195 -18.12 5.15 11.48
CA ARG A 195 -18.50 3.85 12.08
C ARG A 195 -18.44 2.72 11.04
N ILE A 196 -18.95 2.96 9.84
CA ILE A 196 -18.86 2.00 8.72
C ILE A 196 -17.39 1.76 8.34
N ALA A 197 -16.60 2.82 8.18
CA ALA A 197 -15.21 2.72 7.79
C ALA A 197 -14.36 1.94 8.82
N LEU A 198 -14.65 2.09 10.12
CA LEU A 198 -14.02 1.32 11.19
C LEU A 198 -14.34 -0.17 11.09
N VAL A 199 -15.60 -0.54 10.84
CA VAL A 199 -15.98 -1.94 10.64
C VAL A 199 -15.31 -2.51 9.39
N LEU A 200 -15.28 -1.75 8.29
CA LEU A 200 -14.55 -2.15 7.09
C LEU A 200 -13.05 -2.29 7.31
N LEU A 201 -12.45 -1.46 8.15
CA LEU A 201 -11.04 -1.58 8.55
C LEU A 201 -10.80 -2.88 9.31
N LEU A 202 -11.66 -3.25 10.26
CA LEU A 202 -11.56 -4.52 10.98
C LEU A 202 -11.68 -5.71 10.03
N LEU A 203 -12.64 -5.69 9.10
CA LEU A 203 -12.79 -6.72 8.08
C LEU A 203 -11.57 -6.76 7.13
N GLY A 204 -11.05 -5.61 6.73
CA GLY A 204 -9.85 -5.49 5.91
C GLY A 204 -8.59 -6.01 6.62
N ALA A 205 -8.48 -5.79 7.94
CA ALA A 205 -7.38 -6.32 8.75
C ALA A 205 -7.44 -7.85 8.84
N PHE A 206 -8.64 -8.41 8.99
CA PHE A 206 -8.85 -9.86 8.93
C PHE A 206 -8.48 -10.43 7.56
N ASP A 207 -8.93 -9.78 6.47
CA ASP A 207 -8.56 -10.16 5.11
C ASP A 207 -7.04 -10.10 4.89
N TYR A 208 -6.37 -9.03 5.36
CA TYR A 208 -4.90 -8.94 5.31
C TYR A 208 -4.22 -10.08 6.07
N GLY A 209 -4.70 -10.42 7.27
CA GLY A 209 -4.20 -11.55 8.05
C GLY A 209 -4.31 -12.87 7.29
N PHE A 210 -5.48 -13.14 6.68
CA PHE A 210 -5.68 -14.31 5.84
C PHE A 210 -4.77 -14.32 4.62
N GLN A 211 -4.62 -13.18 3.93
CA GLN A 211 -3.72 -13.06 2.78
C GLN A 211 -2.24 -13.23 3.17
N ARG A 212 -1.83 -12.75 4.34
CA ARG A 212 -0.48 -12.94 4.87
C ARG A 212 -0.20 -14.40 5.20
N TRP A 213 -1.10 -15.07 5.92
CA TRP A 213 -0.98 -16.50 6.21
C TRP A 213 -0.88 -17.31 4.92
N ARG A 214 -1.75 -17.02 3.97
CA ARG A 214 -1.76 -17.71 2.68
C ARG A 214 -0.51 -17.45 1.85
N HIS A 215 0.00 -16.23 1.85
CA HIS A 215 1.25 -15.92 1.18
C HIS A 215 2.41 -16.75 1.75
N GLU A 216 2.44 -16.95 3.07
CA GLU A 216 3.44 -17.80 3.72
C GLU A 216 3.25 -19.28 3.36
N GLU A 217 2.00 -19.78 3.31
CA GLU A 217 1.67 -21.12 2.79
C GLU A 217 2.17 -21.32 1.36
N ASP A 218 1.93 -20.34 0.48
CA ASP A 218 2.35 -20.40 -0.93
C ASP A 218 3.88 -20.41 -1.07
N LEU A 219 4.62 -19.84 -0.10
CA LEU A 219 6.07 -19.80 -0.04
C LEU A 219 6.72 -21.03 0.60
N LYS A 220 5.96 -21.95 1.22
CA LYS A 220 6.52 -23.18 1.81
C LYS A 220 7.38 -23.97 0.82
N MET A 221 8.33 -24.71 1.36
CA MET A 221 9.34 -25.44 0.59
C MET A 221 9.13 -26.95 0.67
N THR A 222 9.49 -27.66 -0.40
CA THR A 222 9.60 -29.13 -0.40
C THR A 222 10.96 -29.55 0.16
N ASP A 223 11.11 -30.84 0.44
CA ASP A 223 12.40 -31.42 0.86
C ASP A 223 13.49 -31.20 -0.21
N GLN A 224 13.15 -31.33 -1.49
CA GLN A 224 14.06 -31.04 -2.60
C GLN A 224 14.49 -29.57 -2.63
N GLU A 225 13.55 -28.63 -2.60
CA GLU A 225 13.85 -27.19 -2.63
C GLU A 225 14.76 -26.79 -1.46
N LEU A 226 14.52 -27.33 -0.26
CA LEU A 226 15.34 -27.04 0.92
C LEU A 226 16.77 -27.57 0.76
N ARG A 227 16.94 -28.78 0.23
CA ARG A 227 18.28 -29.35 -0.03
C ARG A 227 19.04 -28.57 -1.09
N GLU A 228 18.36 -28.12 -2.14
CA GLU A 228 18.95 -27.28 -3.18
C GLU A 228 19.39 -25.92 -2.63
N GLU A 229 18.56 -25.28 -1.80
CA GLU A 229 18.94 -24.01 -1.17
C GLU A 229 20.11 -24.16 -0.18
N LEU A 230 20.16 -25.27 0.57
CA LEU A 230 21.30 -25.60 1.42
C LEU A 230 22.59 -25.82 0.61
N ARG A 231 22.49 -26.49 -0.55
CA ARG A 231 23.64 -26.67 -1.46
C ARG A 231 24.11 -25.34 -2.05
N GLU A 232 23.21 -24.48 -2.48
CA GLU A 232 23.55 -23.15 -3.01
C GLU A 232 24.15 -22.23 -1.94
N SER A 233 23.58 -22.22 -0.72
CA SER A 233 24.02 -21.34 0.37
C SER A 233 25.36 -21.75 0.97
N GLN A 234 25.64 -23.06 1.05
CA GLN A 234 26.96 -23.56 1.47
C GLN A 234 28.04 -23.29 0.41
N GLY A 235 27.62 -23.07 -0.84
CA GLY A 235 28.46 -22.86 -2.01
C GLY A 235 29.18 -24.15 -2.40
N ASP A 236 29.23 -24.46 -3.70
CA ASP A 236 29.98 -25.61 -4.19
C ASP A 236 31.42 -25.56 -3.62
N PRO A 237 31.84 -26.55 -2.81
CA PRO A 237 33.18 -26.55 -2.22
C PRO A 237 34.26 -26.43 -3.30
N GLN A 238 33.98 -26.88 -4.53
CA GLN A 238 34.87 -26.72 -5.67
C GLN A 238 35.03 -25.25 -6.10
N LEU A 239 33.98 -24.43 -6.03
CA LEU A 239 34.04 -23.00 -6.34
C LEU A 239 34.71 -22.19 -5.22
N ARG A 240 34.51 -22.57 -3.95
CA ARG A 240 35.25 -21.99 -2.81
C ARG A 240 36.75 -22.33 -2.88
N GLN A 241 37.11 -23.56 -3.24
CA GLN A 241 38.51 -23.97 -3.45
C GLN A 241 39.13 -23.27 -4.68
N ARG A 242 38.41 -23.13 -5.80
CA ARG A 242 38.89 -22.36 -6.96
C ARG A 242 39.15 -20.89 -6.63
N ARG A 243 38.26 -20.23 -5.88
CA ARG A 243 38.46 -18.84 -5.44
C ARG A 243 39.64 -18.70 -4.47
N LYS A 244 39.92 -19.73 -3.67
CA LYS A 244 41.07 -19.77 -2.76
C LYS A 244 42.39 -19.99 -3.53
N ALA A 245 42.41 -20.91 -4.49
CA ALA A 245 43.55 -21.18 -5.37
C ALA A 245 43.94 -19.98 -6.26
N LEU A 246 42.95 -19.19 -6.71
CA LEU A 246 43.20 -17.95 -7.47
C LEU A 246 43.68 -16.78 -6.59
N ARG A 247 43.50 -16.85 -5.27
CA ARG A 247 43.93 -15.82 -4.30
C ARG A 247 45.27 -16.12 -3.64
N GLU A 248 45.85 -17.28 -3.88
CA GLU A 248 47.17 -17.64 -3.36
C GLU A 248 48.24 -17.16 -4.37
N PRO A 249 48.96 -16.05 -4.12
CA PRO A 249 50.04 -15.65 -5.00
C PRO A 249 51.13 -16.72 -4.97
N ALA A 250 51.55 -17.16 -6.17
CA ALA A 250 52.61 -18.13 -6.35
C ALA A 250 53.84 -17.76 -5.50
N ARG A 251 54.09 -18.56 -4.46
CA ARG A 251 55.25 -18.42 -3.59
C ARG A 251 56.47 -18.85 -4.41
N PRO A 252 57.47 -17.98 -4.67
CA PRO A 252 58.61 -18.36 -5.48
C PRO A 252 59.40 -19.47 -4.79
N ALA A 253 59.64 -20.55 -5.54
CA ALA A 253 60.50 -21.65 -5.14
C ALA A 253 61.93 -21.16 -4.90
N GLY A 254 62.62 -21.81 -3.97
CA GLY A 254 63.80 -21.29 -3.29
C GLY A 254 65.01 -20.97 -4.18
N GLY A 255 65.78 -19.98 -3.73
CA GLY A 255 67.17 -19.73 -4.11
C GLY A 255 68.02 -19.73 -2.84
N GLY A 256 69.04 -20.58 -2.81
CA GLY A 256 69.81 -20.97 -1.63
C GLY A 256 70.60 -19.85 -0.96
N SER A 257 70.76 -20.00 0.37
CA SER A 257 71.69 -19.23 1.20
C SER A 257 73.14 -19.58 0.87
N PRO A 258 74.04 -18.61 0.66
CA PRO A 258 75.48 -18.88 0.60
C PRO A 258 76.04 -19.11 2.00
N SER A 259 76.78 -20.20 2.13
CA SER A 259 77.56 -20.62 3.30
C SER A 259 78.62 -19.59 3.69
N VAL A 260 78.63 -19.23 4.97
CA VAL A 260 79.70 -18.51 5.66
C VAL A 260 80.90 -19.46 5.78
N LEU A 261 82.00 -19.17 5.07
CA LEU A 261 83.30 -19.79 5.32
C LEU A 261 84.22 -18.81 6.04
N ARG A 262 84.57 -19.24 7.26
CA ARG A 262 85.69 -18.80 8.09
C ARG A 262 87.00 -19.00 7.31
N GLY A 263 87.86 -17.98 7.31
CA GLY A 263 89.23 -18.05 6.80
C GLY A 263 90.01 -16.85 7.30
N ASP A 264 90.93 -17.13 8.21
CA ASP A 264 91.79 -16.25 9.02
C ASP A 264 92.94 -15.58 8.20
N PRO A 265 93.80 -14.73 8.82
CA PRO A 265 94.41 -13.56 8.20
C PRO A 265 95.78 -13.81 7.55
N ILE A 266 96.22 -12.86 6.71
CA ILE A 266 97.48 -12.08 6.72
C ILE A 266 97.35 -10.99 5.65
#